data_AF-D2VH99-F1
#
_entry.id   AF-D2VH99-F1
#
_cell.length_a   1.000
_cell.length_b   1.000
_cell.length_c   1.000
_cell.angle_alpha   90.00
_cell.angle_beta   90.00
_cell.angle_gamma   90.00
#
_symmetry.space_group_name_H-M   'P 1'
#
loop_
_entity.id
_entity.type
_entity.pdbx_description
1 polymer ?
#
loop_
_entity_poly.entity_id
_entity_poly.type
_entity_poly.pdbx_seq_one_letter_code
_entity_poly.pdbx_strand_id
1 'polypeptide(L)'
;MAFLLMGVNNSRQETIIVDPPSNVNRTQIYITQNFADVIDAATAAYITTSKWTTSLADYGVPYNVPTCASSPEWPSTFDFKSDVMTMCYELETNDPWANIHELAGTLLLEQVNNKYKRNIQPQFIKLNTTKLAYWETLKQAANFGDCNVIIASNNYDLVRASQVHFQCMYGSSGYGYLRTGLDLGTVIINSDKDINNTNVTVGTFTGTIYDTYVTNNFQAAKITRKNAGWVDVFQMVVENKIHIMVAEATDLRNWLSKNQYRCANCTTKIMGIPFSYSSFVTKNIIKSASSTIVMNLAVVLISLLVGLVCF
;
A
#
# COMPACT_ATOMS: atom_id res chain seq x y z
N MET A 1 -18.37 26.09 -14.56
CA MET A 1 -17.86 25.69 -13.24
C MET A 1 -16.34 25.75 -13.33
N ALA A 2 -15.74 26.85 -12.89
CA ALA A 2 -14.31 27.11 -13.04
C ALA A 2 -13.58 26.51 -11.83
N PHE A 3 -12.77 25.48 -12.07
CA PHE A 3 -11.87 24.94 -11.06
C PHE A 3 -10.72 25.93 -10.85
N LEU A 4 -10.70 26.57 -9.69
CA LEU A 4 -9.55 27.33 -9.21
C LEU A 4 -8.44 26.33 -8.89
N LEU A 5 -7.47 26.17 -9.79
CA LEU A 5 -6.23 25.46 -9.51
C LEU A 5 -5.44 26.30 -8.51
N MET A 6 -5.53 25.98 -7.22
CA MET A 6 -4.58 26.49 -6.23
C MET A 6 -3.20 25.95 -6.59
N GLY A 7 -2.32 26.84 -7.05
CA GLY A 7 -0.94 26.52 -7.37
C GLY A 7 -0.19 26.11 -6.11
N VAL A 8 -0.17 24.81 -5.81
CA VAL A 8 0.81 24.22 -4.92
C VAL A 8 2.16 24.37 -5.61
N ASN A 9 3.05 25.15 -4.99
CA ASN A 9 4.40 25.40 -5.46
C ASN A 9 5.19 24.08 -5.32
N ASN A 10 5.00 23.17 -6.28
CA ASN A 10 5.61 21.85 -6.33
C ASN A 10 7.09 22.04 -6.68
N SER A 11 7.93 22.30 -5.68
CA SER A 11 9.34 21.95 -5.79
C SER A 11 9.38 20.45 -6.02
N ARG A 12 9.52 20.03 -7.29
CA ARG A 12 9.66 18.62 -7.67
C ARG A 12 10.85 18.08 -6.87
N GLN A 13 10.58 17.36 -5.78
CA GLN A 13 11.60 16.55 -5.16
C GLN A 13 12.08 15.57 -6.23
N GLU A 14 13.39 15.48 -6.41
CA GLU A 14 13.97 14.51 -7.33
C GLU A 14 13.51 13.11 -6.91
N THR A 15 12.74 12.47 -7.78
CA THR A 15 12.30 11.09 -7.56
C THR A 15 13.52 10.19 -7.60
N ILE A 16 13.90 9.66 -6.44
CA ILE A 16 14.97 8.66 -6.34
C ILE A 16 14.38 7.33 -6.77
N ILE A 17 14.94 6.74 -7.83
CA ILE A 17 14.62 5.38 -8.27
C ILE A 17 15.69 4.46 -7.67
N VAL A 18 15.27 3.54 -6.81
CA VAL A 18 16.16 2.58 -6.18
C VAL A 18 15.86 1.19 -6.74
N ASP A 19 16.90 0.55 -7.28
CA ASP A 19 16.84 -0.85 -7.64
C ASP A 19 16.68 -1.70 -6.37
N PRO A 20 15.89 -2.79 -6.42
CA PRO A 20 15.71 -3.64 -5.27
C PRO A 20 17.09 -4.16 -4.83
N PRO A 21 17.42 -4.04 -3.54
CA PRO A 21 18.74 -4.38 -3.05
C PRO A 21 19.03 -5.87 -3.29
N SER A 22 20.27 -6.18 -3.68
CA SER A 22 20.71 -7.57 -3.64
C SER A 22 20.80 -8.01 -2.17
N ASN A 23 20.23 -9.17 -1.84
CA ASN A 23 20.17 -9.70 -0.46
C ASN A 23 21.53 -10.08 0.15
N VAL A 24 22.65 -9.74 -0.50
CA VAL A 24 23.97 -10.15 -0.05
C VAL A 24 24.47 -9.15 0.99
N ASN A 25 24.44 -9.56 2.27
CA ASN A 25 25.04 -8.88 3.44
C ASN A 25 24.31 -7.67 4.06
N ARG A 26 23.00 -7.50 3.85
CA ARG A 26 22.25 -6.44 4.55
C ARG A 26 21.76 -6.89 5.92
N THR A 27 21.93 -6.02 6.92
CA THR A 27 21.35 -6.23 8.26
C THR A 27 19.89 -5.78 8.26
N GLN A 28 19.00 -6.64 8.75
CA GLN A 28 17.61 -6.25 8.98
C GLN A 28 17.53 -5.13 10.02
N ILE A 29 16.61 -4.20 9.83
CA ILE A 29 16.35 -3.16 10.83
C ILE A 29 15.27 -3.62 11.81
N TYR A 30 15.29 -2.98 12.97
CA TYR A 30 14.24 -3.11 13.98
C TYR A 30 13.68 -1.73 14.31
N ILE A 31 12.37 -1.66 14.52
CA ILE A 31 11.67 -0.46 14.97
C ILE A 31 11.14 -0.68 16.39
N THR A 32 10.87 0.41 17.12
CA THR A 32 10.24 0.31 18.44
C THR A 32 8.73 0.11 18.29
N GLN A 33 8.09 -0.46 19.32
CA GLN A 33 6.62 -0.51 19.39
C GLN A 33 6.01 0.90 19.29
N ASN A 34 6.58 1.89 19.98
CA ASN A 34 6.12 3.27 19.88
C ASN A 34 6.14 3.81 18.45
N PHE A 35 7.15 3.45 17.64
CA PHE A 35 7.15 3.85 16.23
C PHE A 35 5.95 3.26 15.49
N ALA A 36 5.71 1.94 15.60
CA ALA A 36 4.57 1.30 14.97
C ALA A 36 3.23 1.91 15.43
N ASP A 37 3.06 2.11 16.74
CA ASP A 37 1.84 2.68 17.33
C ASP A 37 1.58 4.11 16.85
N VAL A 38 2.63 4.94 16.70
CA VAL A 38 2.52 6.28 16.12
C VAL A 38 2.02 6.23 14.68
N ILE A 39 2.56 5.33 13.87
CA ILE A 39 2.17 5.18 12.47
C ILE A 39 0.72 4.66 12.37
N ASP A 40 0.31 3.74 13.23
CA ASP A 40 -1.07 3.24 13.30
C ASP A 40 -2.04 4.35 13.72
N ALA A 41 -1.75 5.09 14.80
CA ALA A 41 -2.59 6.16 15.30
C ALA A 41 -2.69 7.33 14.31
N ALA A 42 -1.58 7.70 13.66
CA ALA A 42 -1.55 8.70 12.60
C ALA A 42 -2.42 8.27 11.41
N THR A 43 -2.31 7.01 11.00
CA THR A 43 -3.12 6.47 9.90
C THR A 43 -4.59 6.49 10.25
N ALA A 44 -4.96 5.99 11.42
CA ALA A 44 -6.33 6.03 11.91
C ALA A 44 -6.91 7.45 11.96
N ALA A 45 -6.10 8.43 12.37
CA ALA A 45 -6.51 9.83 12.42
C ALA A 45 -6.75 10.40 11.01
N TYR A 46 -5.78 10.29 10.09
CA TYR A 46 -5.91 10.99 8.81
C TYR A 46 -7.00 10.41 7.90
N ILE A 47 -7.26 9.10 7.96
CA ILE A 47 -8.25 8.47 7.07
C ILE A 47 -9.69 8.92 7.35
N THR A 48 -9.92 9.49 8.54
CA THR A 48 -11.22 10.07 8.93
C THR A 48 -11.36 11.54 8.54
N THR A 49 -10.30 12.18 8.03
CA THR A 49 -10.34 13.59 7.64
C THR A 49 -11.12 13.78 6.34
N SER A 50 -11.84 14.90 6.24
CA SER A 50 -12.52 15.29 5.00
C SER A 50 -11.55 15.51 3.84
N LYS A 51 -10.32 15.96 4.14
CA LYS A 51 -9.24 16.14 3.16
C LYS A 51 -8.93 14.81 2.46
N TRP A 52 -8.74 13.73 3.21
CA TRP A 52 -8.49 12.41 2.64
C TRP A 52 -9.67 11.90 1.81
N THR A 53 -10.87 11.88 2.38
CA THR A 53 -12.06 11.31 1.73
C THR A 53 -12.48 12.08 0.47
N THR A 54 -12.36 13.42 0.49
CA THR A 54 -12.66 14.26 -0.68
C THR A 54 -11.62 14.06 -1.78
N SER A 55 -10.33 14.00 -1.44
CA SER A 55 -9.28 13.77 -2.45
C SER A 55 -9.41 12.42 -3.16
N LEU A 56 -9.80 11.35 -2.46
CA LEU A 56 -10.07 10.07 -3.14
C LEU A 56 -11.21 10.18 -4.15
N ALA A 57 -12.28 10.89 -3.80
CA ALA A 57 -13.41 11.14 -4.71
C ALA A 57 -12.97 12.00 -5.91
N ASP A 58 -12.16 13.04 -5.68
CA ASP A 58 -11.61 13.91 -6.73
C ASP A 58 -10.69 13.15 -7.69
N TYR A 59 -9.94 12.17 -7.19
CA TYR A 59 -9.14 11.24 -7.99
C TYR A 59 -9.97 10.14 -8.69
N GLY A 60 -11.29 10.16 -8.52
CA GLY A 60 -12.20 9.22 -9.18
C GLY A 60 -12.15 7.81 -8.60
N VAL A 61 -11.73 7.63 -7.34
CA VAL A 61 -11.77 6.36 -6.62
C VAL A 61 -13.19 6.17 -6.06
N PRO A 62 -14.03 5.28 -6.64
CA PRO A 62 -15.45 5.21 -6.32
C PRO A 62 -15.75 4.36 -5.08
N TYR A 63 -14.75 4.12 -4.22
CA TYR A 63 -14.82 3.16 -3.14
C TYR A 63 -14.77 3.85 -1.78
N ASN A 64 -15.46 3.27 -0.79
CA ASN A 64 -15.49 3.82 0.55
C ASN A 64 -14.14 3.62 1.27
N VAL A 65 -13.78 4.58 2.12
CA VAL A 65 -12.66 4.42 3.06
C VAL A 65 -13.11 3.49 4.19
N PRO A 66 -12.42 2.35 4.43
CA PRO A 66 -12.75 1.48 5.54
C PRO A 66 -12.54 2.18 6.88
N THR A 67 -13.36 1.82 7.89
CA THR A 67 -13.12 2.23 9.27
C THR A 67 -12.03 1.35 9.90
N CYS A 68 -11.12 1.93 10.67
CA CYS A 68 -10.24 1.16 11.53
C CYS A 68 -11.06 0.29 12.50
N ALA A 69 -10.66 -0.98 12.68
CA ALA A 69 -11.33 -1.88 13.63
C ALA A 69 -11.15 -1.42 15.10
N SER A 70 -10.05 -0.74 15.40
CA SER A 70 -9.75 -0.12 16.68
C SER A 70 -9.22 1.30 16.47
N SER A 71 -9.35 2.17 17.47
CA SER A 71 -8.66 3.46 17.50
C SER A 71 -7.30 3.26 18.18
N PRO A 72 -6.17 3.24 17.46
CA PRO A 72 -4.86 3.04 18.07
C PRO A 72 -4.55 4.21 19.01
N GLU A 73 -3.97 3.90 20.16
CA GLU A 73 -3.56 4.92 21.13
C GLU A 73 -2.24 5.57 20.70
N TRP A 74 -2.16 6.88 20.85
CA TRP A 74 -0.89 7.58 20.65
C TRP A 74 0.04 7.34 21.84
N PRO A 75 1.28 6.85 21.66
CA PRO A 75 2.23 6.76 22.76
C PRO A 75 2.61 8.17 23.25
N SER A 76 3.08 8.25 24.50
CA SER A 76 3.47 9.53 25.12
C SER A 76 4.69 10.18 24.47
N THR A 77 5.58 9.40 23.88
CA THR A 77 6.80 9.86 23.19
C THR A 77 6.92 9.27 21.78
N PHE A 78 7.64 9.96 20.90
CA PHE A 78 8.00 9.48 19.58
C PHE A 78 9.49 9.69 19.31
N ASP A 79 10.30 8.68 19.65
CA ASP A 79 11.76 8.72 19.64
C ASP A 79 12.37 8.50 18.24
N PHE A 80 11.73 9.06 17.20
CA PHE A 80 12.26 9.03 15.84
C PHE A 80 13.37 10.06 15.67
N LYS A 81 14.61 9.66 15.42
CA LYS A 81 15.77 10.58 15.48
C LYS A 81 15.96 11.49 14.26
N SER A 82 15.27 11.19 13.15
CA SER A 82 15.40 11.94 11.90
C SER A 82 14.33 13.03 11.79
N ASP A 83 14.63 14.08 11.03
CA ASP A 83 13.65 15.07 10.58
C ASP A 83 13.11 14.76 9.18
N VAL A 84 13.51 13.62 8.61
CA VAL A 84 13.00 13.07 7.36
C VAL A 84 12.51 11.65 7.59
N MET A 85 11.30 11.35 7.12
CA MET A 85 10.76 10.00 7.08
C MET A 85 10.66 9.52 5.63
N THR A 86 11.39 8.46 5.32
CA THR A 86 11.41 7.87 3.99
C THR A 86 10.18 6.99 3.79
N MET A 87 9.40 7.31 2.77
CA MET A 87 8.17 6.64 2.41
C MET A 87 8.29 6.10 1.00
N CYS A 88 7.89 4.86 0.77
CA CYS A 88 8.10 4.23 -0.52
C CYS A 88 6.84 3.63 -1.11
N TYR A 89 6.78 3.66 -2.44
CA TYR A 89 5.79 2.98 -3.26
C TYR A 89 6.45 2.48 -4.56
N GLU A 90 5.74 1.70 -5.36
CA GLU A 90 6.28 1.10 -6.57
C GLU A 90 6.56 2.12 -7.69
N LEU A 91 7.57 1.84 -8.53
CA LEU A 91 7.96 2.71 -9.63
C LEU A 91 6.88 2.80 -10.71
N GLU A 92 6.17 1.69 -10.92
CA GLU A 92 5.18 1.54 -11.97
C GLU A 92 3.84 2.24 -11.63
N THR A 93 3.72 2.84 -10.45
CA THR A 93 2.57 3.63 -10.05
C THR A 93 2.44 4.87 -10.93
N ASN A 94 1.28 5.00 -11.58
CA ASN A 94 0.91 6.16 -12.38
C ASN A 94 -0.27 6.90 -11.75
N ASP A 95 -0.66 8.04 -12.31
CA ASP A 95 -1.86 8.76 -11.88
C ASP A 95 -3.11 7.87 -11.97
N PRO A 96 -3.99 7.87 -10.93
CA PRO A 96 -3.96 8.79 -9.79
C PRO A 96 -3.15 8.30 -8.58
N TRP A 97 -2.68 7.05 -8.58
CA TRP A 97 -2.16 6.40 -7.38
C TRP A 97 -0.90 7.04 -6.81
N ALA A 98 0.02 7.53 -7.64
CA ALA A 98 1.23 8.19 -7.14
C ALA A 98 0.86 9.42 -6.27
N ASN A 99 -0.11 10.23 -6.73
CA ASN A 99 -0.59 11.38 -5.96
C ASN A 99 -1.36 10.96 -4.70
N ILE A 100 -2.10 9.85 -4.76
CA ILE A 100 -2.82 9.29 -3.61
C ILE A 100 -1.83 8.81 -2.54
N HIS A 101 -0.78 8.09 -2.93
CA HIS A 101 0.28 7.59 -2.05
C HIS A 101 1.04 8.74 -1.38
N GLU A 102 1.44 9.76 -2.15
CA GLU A 102 2.13 10.93 -1.62
C GLU A 102 1.24 11.78 -0.70
N LEU A 103 -0.04 11.91 -1.04
CA LEU A 103 -1.02 12.56 -0.18
C LEU A 103 -1.19 11.81 1.14
N ALA A 104 -1.34 10.48 1.10
CA ALA A 104 -1.47 9.65 2.29
C ALA A 104 -0.25 9.82 3.21
N GLY A 105 0.96 9.77 2.66
CA GLY A 105 2.19 9.99 3.41
C GLY A 105 2.31 11.40 4.01
N THR A 106 1.90 12.41 3.24
CA THR A 106 1.87 13.81 3.70
C THR A 106 0.90 13.99 4.86
N LEU A 107 -0.33 13.46 4.74
CA LEU A 107 -1.35 13.54 5.78
C LEU A 107 -0.95 12.77 7.03
N LEU A 108 -0.30 11.61 6.87
CA LEU A 108 0.28 10.84 7.98
C LEU A 108 1.25 11.70 8.79
N LEU A 109 2.25 12.31 8.13
CA LEU A 109 3.21 13.17 8.84
C LEU A 109 2.57 14.44 9.41
N GLU A 110 1.52 14.98 8.77
CA GLU A 110 0.74 16.08 9.32
C GLU A 110 0.17 15.70 10.71
N GLN A 111 -0.40 14.50 10.85
CA GLN A 111 -0.90 14.01 12.15
C GLN A 111 0.22 13.82 13.18
N VAL A 112 1.34 13.20 12.77
CA VAL A 112 2.50 12.97 13.65
C VAL A 112 3.09 14.30 14.14
N ASN A 113 3.34 15.24 13.23
CA ASN A 113 3.91 16.55 13.54
C ASN A 113 2.98 17.36 14.45
N ASN A 114 1.67 17.33 14.20
CA ASN A 114 0.68 18.00 15.04
C ASN A 114 0.63 17.42 16.47
N LYS A 115 0.72 16.09 16.60
CA LYS A 115 0.69 15.39 17.90
C LYS A 115 1.94 15.66 18.73
N TYR A 116 3.12 15.53 18.13
CA TYR A 116 4.41 15.58 18.84
C TYR A 116 5.14 16.92 18.74
N LYS A 117 4.52 17.92 18.09
CA LYS A 117 5.11 19.27 17.87
C LYS A 117 6.48 19.19 17.18
N ARG A 118 6.55 18.37 16.14
CA ARG A 118 7.75 18.15 15.32
C ARG A 118 7.57 18.68 13.90
N ASN A 119 8.65 18.65 13.13
CA ASN A 119 8.66 19.06 11.72
C ASN A 119 9.33 18.00 10.84
N ILE A 120 8.85 16.76 10.92
CA ILE A 120 9.34 15.66 10.09
C ILE A 120 8.81 15.84 8.66
N GLN A 121 9.71 15.82 7.68
CA GLN A 121 9.38 15.95 6.26
C GLN A 121 9.26 14.56 5.60
N PRO A 122 8.31 14.38 4.67
CA PRO A 122 8.28 13.17 3.86
C PRO A 122 9.42 13.21 2.82
N GLN A 123 10.02 12.05 2.59
CA GLN A 123 10.84 11.79 1.41
C GLN A 123 10.23 10.59 0.67
N PHE A 124 9.75 10.82 -0.55
CA PHE A 124 9.13 9.77 -1.34
C PHE A 124 10.15 9.08 -2.26
N ILE A 125 10.20 7.74 -2.21
CA ILE A 125 11.08 6.92 -3.05
C ILE A 125 10.24 5.94 -3.86
N LYS A 126 10.56 5.84 -5.16
CA LYS A 126 9.95 4.87 -6.07
C LYS A 126 10.83 3.62 -6.18
N LEU A 127 10.25 2.46 -5.91
CA LEU A 127 10.94 1.18 -5.88
C LEU A 127 10.72 0.40 -7.17
N ASN A 128 11.79 0.00 -7.84
CA ASN A 128 11.71 -0.82 -9.04
C ASN A 128 11.31 -2.27 -8.68
N THR A 129 10.15 -2.73 -9.15
CA THR A 129 9.62 -4.05 -8.76
C THR A 129 10.05 -5.19 -9.70
N THR A 130 10.79 -4.88 -10.77
CA THR A 130 11.09 -5.84 -11.86
C THR A 130 11.83 -7.09 -11.40
N LYS A 131 12.84 -6.96 -10.51
CA LYS A 131 13.71 -8.09 -10.14
C LYS A 131 13.09 -9.05 -9.11
N LEU A 132 12.35 -8.52 -8.13
CA LEU A 132 11.79 -9.30 -7.02
C LEU A 132 10.26 -9.45 -7.08
N ALA A 133 9.61 -8.89 -8.11
CA ALA A 133 8.17 -8.65 -8.16
C ALA A 133 7.69 -7.66 -7.08
N TYR A 134 6.40 -7.30 -7.17
CA TYR A 134 5.78 -6.26 -6.34
C TYR A 134 5.96 -6.48 -4.83
N TRP A 135 5.45 -7.60 -4.31
CA TRP A 135 5.36 -7.80 -2.86
C TRP A 135 6.72 -7.91 -2.18
N GLU A 136 7.63 -8.71 -2.73
CA GLU A 136 8.94 -8.93 -2.12
C GLU A 136 9.81 -7.67 -2.17
N THR A 137 9.72 -6.85 -3.22
CA THR A 137 10.42 -5.56 -3.31
C THR A 137 10.02 -4.65 -2.14
N LEU A 138 8.71 -4.40 -1.97
CA LEU A 138 8.22 -3.50 -0.95
C LEU A 138 8.50 -4.03 0.47
N LYS A 139 8.31 -5.33 0.69
CA LYS A 139 8.59 -5.99 1.97
C LYS A 139 10.06 -5.88 2.37
N GLN A 140 10.97 -6.14 1.44
CA GLN A 140 12.41 -6.04 1.71
C GLN A 140 12.83 -4.59 1.99
N ALA A 141 12.29 -3.63 1.26
CA ALA A 141 12.59 -2.21 1.46
C ALA A 141 12.22 -1.75 2.89
N ALA A 142 11.10 -2.23 3.44
CA ALA A 142 10.75 -2.01 4.85
C ALA A 142 11.68 -2.76 5.82
N ASN A 143 11.94 -4.05 5.58
CA ASN A 143 12.72 -4.89 6.49
C ASN A 143 14.20 -4.51 6.59
N PHE A 144 14.77 -3.92 5.54
CA PHE A 144 16.16 -3.48 5.51
C PHE A 144 16.34 -1.97 5.69
N GLY A 145 15.25 -1.24 5.96
CA GLY A 145 15.28 0.18 6.32
C GLY A 145 15.54 1.13 5.16
N ASP A 146 15.33 0.69 3.91
CA ASP A 146 15.26 1.61 2.77
C ASP A 146 14.05 2.54 2.90
N CYS A 147 13.01 2.06 3.56
CA CYS A 147 11.75 2.76 3.76
C CYS A 147 11.32 2.62 5.21
N ASN A 148 10.96 3.75 5.84
CA ASN A 148 10.35 3.72 7.17
C ASN A 148 8.89 3.26 7.08
N VAL A 149 8.17 3.68 6.03
CA VAL A 149 6.78 3.31 5.76
C VAL A 149 6.63 2.97 4.28
N ILE A 150 5.97 1.86 3.96
CA ILE A 150 5.51 1.58 2.59
C ILE A 150 4.11 2.17 2.44
N ILE A 151 4.01 3.21 1.62
CA ILE A 151 2.79 4.00 1.40
C ILE A 151 2.10 3.66 0.06
N ALA A 152 2.22 2.41 -0.38
CA ALA A 152 1.57 1.87 -1.58
C ALA A 152 0.17 1.28 -1.29
N SER A 153 -0.60 0.97 -2.34
CA SER A 153 -1.94 0.36 -2.27
C SER A 153 -1.86 -1.15 -1.96
N ASN A 154 -1.16 -1.52 -0.88
CA ASN A 154 -0.95 -2.93 -0.54
C ASN A 154 -2.22 -3.57 -0.02
N ASN A 155 -2.72 -4.57 -0.75
CA ASN A 155 -3.90 -5.30 -0.33
C ASN A 155 -3.64 -6.03 0.97
N TYR A 156 -4.57 -5.89 1.91
CA TYR A 156 -4.54 -6.63 3.15
C TYR A 156 -5.03 -8.07 2.92
N ASP A 157 -4.19 -9.03 3.26
CA ASP A 157 -4.56 -10.43 3.41
C ASP A 157 -3.77 -11.06 4.56
N LEU A 158 -4.26 -12.19 5.09
CA LEU A 158 -3.66 -12.82 6.27
C LEU A 158 -2.24 -13.33 6.02
N VAL A 159 -1.91 -13.74 4.79
CA VAL A 159 -0.57 -14.23 4.43
C VAL A 159 0.42 -13.08 4.45
N ARG A 160 0.07 -11.92 3.91
CA ARG A 160 0.89 -10.70 3.93
C ARG A 160 0.96 -10.10 5.34
N ALA A 161 -0.15 -10.08 6.07
CA ALA A 161 -0.20 -9.58 7.45
C ALA A 161 0.64 -10.42 8.41
N SER A 162 0.92 -11.68 8.06
CA SER A 162 1.89 -12.49 8.80
C SER A 162 3.34 -11.99 8.68
N GLN A 163 3.67 -11.22 7.62
CA GLN A 163 5.05 -10.84 7.26
C GLN A 163 5.41 -9.39 7.57
N VAL A 164 4.42 -8.50 7.64
CA VAL A 164 4.60 -7.05 7.89
C VAL A 164 3.63 -6.57 8.98
N HIS A 165 3.82 -5.35 9.46
CA HIS A 165 2.85 -4.68 10.32
C HIS A 165 2.01 -3.71 9.48
N PHE A 166 0.82 -4.15 9.08
CA PHE A 166 -0.13 -3.31 8.36
C PHE A 166 -0.77 -2.28 9.30
N GLN A 167 -0.91 -1.05 8.80
CA GLN A 167 -1.71 -0.03 9.45
C GLN A 167 -3.21 -0.29 9.19
N CYS A 168 -4.06 0.59 9.73
CA CYS A 168 -5.44 0.69 9.27
C CYS A 168 -5.53 0.80 7.74
N MET A 169 -6.52 0.12 7.19
CA MET A 169 -6.87 0.23 5.78
C MET A 169 -7.27 1.68 5.47
N TYR A 170 -6.51 2.34 4.60
CA TYR A 170 -6.73 3.75 4.27
C TYR A 170 -7.61 3.93 3.03
N GLY A 171 -7.96 2.85 2.35
CA GLY A 171 -8.93 2.86 1.25
C GLY A 171 -9.31 1.45 0.81
N SER A 172 -10.19 1.39 -0.19
CA SER A 172 -10.57 0.15 -0.83
C SER A 172 -10.59 0.30 -2.34
N SER A 173 -10.54 -0.85 -3.02
CA SER A 173 -10.64 -0.96 -4.46
C SER A 173 -11.35 -2.25 -4.84
N GLY A 174 -11.40 -2.57 -6.12
CA GLY A 174 -12.02 -3.79 -6.62
C GLY A 174 -11.22 -4.41 -7.75
N TYR A 175 -11.42 -5.71 -7.93
CA TYR A 175 -10.95 -6.40 -9.12
C TYR A 175 -11.72 -5.87 -10.33
N GLY A 176 -11.03 -5.76 -11.45
CA GLY A 176 -11.65 -5.54 -12.74
C GLY A 176 -10.99 -6.42 -13.78
N TYR A 177 -11.68 -6.56 -14.90
CA TYR A 177 -11.06 -7.04 -16.12
C TYR A 177 -11.22 -6.04 -17.24
N LEU A 178 -10.19 -5.97 -18.09
CA LEU A 178 -10.20 -5.25 -19.34
C LEU A 178 -10.25 -6.28 -20.46
N ARG A 179 -11.35 -6.32 -21.20
CA ARG A 179 -11.57 -7.17 -22.37
C ARG A 179 -10.94 -6.50 -23.59
N THR A 180 -10.09 -7.22 -24.30
CA THR A 180 -9.43 -6.77 -25.54
C THR A 180 -10.30 -7.01 -26.77
N GLY A 181 -9.82 -6.63 -27.95
CA GLY A 181 -10.46 -6.93 -29.23
C GLY A 181 -10.18 -8.34 -29.78
N LEU A 182 -9.40 -9.17 -29.07
CA LEU A 182 -9.08 -10.54 -29.52
C LEU A 182 -10.36 -11.38 -29.60
N ASP A 183 -10.68 -11.94 -30.77
CA ASP A 183 -11.74 -12.95 -30.95
C ASP A 183 -13.14 -12.55 -30.45
N LEU A 184 -13.54 -11.28 -30.60
CA LEU A 184 -14.84 -10.76 -30.09
C LEU A 184 -16.08 -11.51 -30.62
N GLY A 185 -16.01 -12.12 -31.81
CA GLY A 185 -17.13 -12.84 -32.41
C GLY A 185 -17.27 -14.30 -31.96
N THR A 186 -16.23 -14.88 -31.34
CA THR A 186 -16.18 -16.31 -30.99
C THR A 186 -16.01 -16.54 -29.50
N VAL A 187 -15.24 -15.68 -28.81
CA VAL A 187 -15.01 -15.77 -27.37
C VAL A 187 -15.88 -14.74 -26.64
N ILE A 188 -17.04 -15.21 -26.19
CA ILE A 188 -18.06 -14.42 -25.50
C ILE A 188 -17.78 -14.39 -23.99
N ILE A 189 -17.58 -13.19 -23.45
CA ILE A 189 -17.34 -12.94 -22.02
C ILE A 189 -18.35 -11.90 -21.53
N ASN A 190 -19.47 -12.36 -20.97
CA ASN A 190 -20.53 -11.49 -20.45
C ASN A 190 -20.37 -11.24 -18.94
N SER A 191 -19.83 -12.23 -18.23
CA SER A 191 -19.64 -12.26 -16.78
C SER A 191 -18.24 -12.77 -16.42
N ASP A 192 -17.89 -12.66 -15.14
CA ASP A 192 -16.67 -13.24 -14.57
C ASP A 192 -16.62 -14.78 -14.69
N LYS A 193 -17.77 -15.45 -14.65
CA LYS A 193 -17.87 -16.92 -14.82
C LYS A 193 -17.40 -17.39 -16.20
N ASP A 194 -17.65 -16.59 -17.24
CA ASP A 194 -17.29 -16.93 -18.62
C ASP A 194 -15.78 -16.92 -18.87
N ILE A 195 -15.04 -16.26 -17.97
CA ILE A 195 -13.57 -16.15 -18.05
C ILE A 195 -12.91 -17.51 -17.80
N ASN A 196 -13.50 -18.37 -16.96
CA ASN A 196 -12.96 -19.68 -16.63
C ASN A 196 -13.21 -20.70 -17.76
N ASN A 197 -12.60 -20.47 -18.92
CA ASN A 197 -12.80 -21.25 -20.14
C ASN A 197 -11.46 -21.47 -20.86
N THR A 198 -11.25 -22.66 -21.44
CA THR A 198 -10.02 -23.03 -22.16
C THR A 198 -9.71 -22.17 -23.38
N ASN A 199 -10.72 -21.51 -23.95
CA ASN A 199 -10.56 -20.59 -25.08
C ASN A 199 -10.18 -19.18 -24.65
N VAL A 200 -10.17 -18.88 -23.34
CA VAL A 200 -9.82 -17.56 -22.81
C VAL A 200 -8.35 -17.54 -22.42
N THR A 201 -7.68 -16.45 -22.75
CA THR A 201 -6.31 -16.16 -22.32
C THR A 201 -6.31 -14.92 -21.43
N VAL A 202 -5.79 -15.07 -20.21
CA VAL A 202 -5.79 -14.03 -19.17
C VAL A 202 -4.38 -13.51 -18.97
N GLY A 203 -4.18 -12.20 -19.10
CA GLY A 203 -2.95 -11.51 -18.72
C GLY A 203 -2.99 -11.05 -17.26
N THR A 204 -1.91 -11.27 -16.53
CA THR A 204 -1.71 -10.79 -15.14
C THR A 204 -0.22 -10.58 -14.82
N PHE A 205 0.08 -10.04 -13.65
CA PHE A 205 1.44 -9.76 -13.17
C PHE A 205 1.80 -10.60 -11.95
N THR A 206 2.96 -11.25 -12.01
CA THR A 206 3.42 -12.16 -10.95
C THR A 206 3.53 -11.47 -9.59
N GLY A 207 3.15 -12.18 -8.52
CA GLY A 207 3.35 -11.71 -7.14
C GLY A 207 2.35 -10.66 -6.65
N THR A 208 1.32 -10.36 -7.45
CA THR A 208 0.18 -9.51 -7.07
C THR A 208 -0.97 -10.36 -6.55
N ILE A 209 -1.95 -9.73 -5.89
CA ILE A 209 -3.21 -10.44 -5.55
C ILE A 209 -3.99 -10.84 -6.80
N TYR A 210 -3.80 -10.13 -7.92
CA TYR A 210 -4.46 -10.42 -9.19
C TYR A 210 -3.98 -11.75 -9.76
N ASP A 211 -2.68 -12.04 -9.65
CA ASP A 211 -2.11 -13.35 -10.02
C ASP A 211 -2.71 -14.49 -9.19
N THR A 212 -2.76 -14.33 -7.87
CA THR A 212 -3.42 -15.30 -6.99
C THR A 212 -4.90 -15.46 -7.34
N TYR A 213 -5.61 -14.36 -7.58
CA TYR A 213 -7.03 -14.39 -7.92
C TYR A 213 -7.30 -15.14 -9.22
N VAL A 214 -6.60 -14.81 -10.32
CA VAL A 214 -6.82 -15.49 -11.61
C VAL A 214 -6.41 -16.95 -11.56
N THR A 215 -5.36 -17.29 -10.82
CA THR A 215 -4.92 -18.67 -10.63
C THR A 215 -5.99 -19.50 -9.93
N ASN A 216 -6.62 -18.94 -8.90
CA ASN A 216 -7.60 -19.66 -8.10
C ASN A 216 -8.98 -19.74 -8.78
N ASN A 217 -9.39 -18.70 -9.50
CA ASN A 217 -10.76 -18.59 -10.02
C ASN A 217 -10.90 -18.96 -11.51
N PHE A 218 -9.82 -18.86 -12.31
CA PHE A 218 -9.85 -19.09 -13.76
C PHE A 218 -8.95 -20.25 -14.18
N GLN A 219 -9.08 -21.37 -13.46
CA GLN A 219 -8.23 -22.56 -13.61
C GLN A 219 -8.25 -23.19 -15.01
N ALA A 220 -9.34 -23.05 -15.75
CA ALA A 220 -9.45 -23.54 -17.12
C ALA A 220 -8.84 -22.59 -18.15
N ALA A 221 -8.66 -21.31 -17.81
CA ALA A 221 -8.13 -20.31 -18.73
C ALA A 221 -6.61 -20.41 -18.89
N LYS A 222 -6.10 -19.99 -20.04
CA LYS A 222 -4.64 -19.86 -20.26
C LYS A 222 -4.12 -18.59 -19.61
N ILE A 223 -3.37 -18.72 -18.51
CA ILE A 223 -2.82 -17.56 -17.78
C ILE A 223 -1.43 -17.21 -18.32
N THR A 224 -1.27 -15.98 -18.82
CA THR A 224 0.01 -15.40 -19.23
C THR A 224 0.49 -14.40 -18.18
N ARG A 225 1.65 -14.67 -17.59
CA ARG A 225 2.22 -13.87 -16.50
C ARG A 225 3.39 -13.03 -16.99
N LYS A 226 3.52 -11.81 -16.45
CA LYS A 226 4.67 -10.93 -16.64
C LYS A 226 5.26 -10.54 -15.29
N ASN A 227 6.59 -10.48 -15.24
CA ASN A 227 7.32 -10.09 -14.03
C ASN A 227 7.56 -8.57 -13.97
N ALA A 228 7.69 -7.89 -15.13
CA ALA A 228 8.10 -6.49 -15.22
C ALA A 228 6.94 -5.47 -15.10
N GLY A 229 6.00 -5.72 -14.18
CA GLY A 229 4.93 -4.76 -13.86
C GLY A 229 3.94 -4.47 -14.99
N TRP A 230 3.19 -3.38 -14.82
CA TRP A 230 1.95 -3.07 -15.54
C TRP A 230 2.10 -2.92 -17.07
N VAL A 231 3.25 -2.37 -17.49
CA VAL A 231 3.50 -1.94 -18.88
C VAL A 231 3.43 -3.12 -19.85
N ASP A 232 4.02 -4.26 -19.49
CA ASP A 232 4.12 -5.42 -20.38
C ASP A 232 2.75 -6.04 -20.71
N VAL A 233 1.85 -6.14 -19.71
CA VAL A 233 0.52 -6.72 -19.96
C VAL A 233 -0.37 -5.71 -20.67
N PHE A 234 -0.24 -4.41 -20.40
CA PHE A 234 -0.92 -3.40 -21.23
C PHE A 234 -0.44 -3.42 -22.68
N GLN A 235 0.84 -3.71 -22.94
CA GLN A 235 1.30 -3.92 -24.31
C GLN A 235 0.63 -5.14 -24.96
N MET A 236 0.45 -6.24 -24.21
CA MET A 236 -0.32 -7.39 -24.69
C MET A 236 -1.79 -7.07 -24.98
N VAL A 237 -2.41 -6.15 -24.21
CA VAL A 237 -3.75 -5.62 -24.49
C VAL A 237 -3.77 -4.92 -25.84
N VAL A 238 -2.85 -3.98 -26.07
CA VAL A 238 -2.76 -3.22 -27.33
C VAL A 238 -2.50 -4.14 -28.53
N GLU A 239 -1.70 -5.18 -28.35
CA GLU A 239 -1.36 -6.15 -29.40
C GLU A 239 -2.43 -7.24 -29.59
N ASN A 240 -3.54 -7.20 -28.84
CA ASN A 240 -4.58 -8.24 -28.82
C ASN A 240 -4.01 -9.65 -28.61
N LYS A 241 -3.00 -9.82 -27.74
CA LYS A 241 -2.38 -11.13 -27.44
C LYS A 241 -3.07 -11.91 -26.33
N ILE A 242 -3.97 -11.26 -25.59
CA ILE A 242 -4.76 -11.82 -24.49
C ILE A 242 -6.21 -11.43 -24.71
N HIS A 243 -7.14 -12.23 -24.18
CA HIS A 243 -8.57 -11.91 -24.22
C HIS A 243 -8.91 -10.88 -23.15
N ILE A 244 -8.37 -11.07 -21.95
CA ILE A 244 -8.59 -10.16 -20.84
C ILE A 244 -7.29 -9.89 -20.09
N MET A 245 -7.20 -8.72 -19.49
CA MET A 245 -6.26 -8.40 -18.42
C MET A 245 -7.04 -8.27 -17.11
N VAL A 246 -6.56 -8.88 -16.04
CA VAL A 246 -7.15 -8.75 -14.70
C VAL A 246 -6.24 -7.91 -13.82
N ALA A 247 -6.78 -6.83 -13.27
CA ALA A 247 -6.05 -5.90 -12.44
C ALA A 247 -7.03 -5.08 -11.58
N GLU A 248 -6.56 -3.94 -11.07
CA GLU A 248 -7.41 -3.00 -10.34
C GLU A 248 -8.43 -2.31 -11.25
N ALA A 249 -9.70 -2.31 -10.86
CA ALA A 249 -10.77 -1.73 -11.68
C ALA A 249 -10.56 -0.25 -12.01
N THR A 250 -10.07 0.55 -11.05
CA THR A 250 -9.79 1.97 -11.24
C THR A 250 -8.68 2.17 -12.27
N ASP A 251 -7.60 1.39 -12.20
CA ASP A 251 -6.49 1.48 -13.15
C ASP A 251 -6.89 1.09 -14.55
N LEU A 252 -7.66 0.01 -14.69
CA LEU A 252 -8.13 -0.44 -15.99
C LEU A 252 -9.02 0.63 -16.65
N ARG A 253 -9.92 1.25 -15.89
CA ARG A 253 -10.81 2.32 -16.39
C ARG A 253 -10.01 3.56 -16.78
N ASN A 254 -9.10 4.00 -15.91
CA ASN A 254 -8.25 5.16 -16.15
C ASN A 254 -7.35 4.93 -17.37
N TRP A 255 -6.72 3.76 -17.48
CA TRP A 255 -5.91 3.40 -18.63
C TRP A 255 -6.72 3.40 -19.93
N LEU A 256 -7.90 2.76 -19.93
CA LEU A 256 -8.77 2.72 -21.12
C LEU A 256 -9.18 4.12 -21.54
N SER A 257 -9.56 4.99 -20.61
CA SER A 257 -9.94 6.38 -20.92
C SER A 257 -8.83 7.17 -21.61
N LYS A 258 -7.57 6.90 -21.29
CA LYS A 258 -6.38 7.55 -21.88
C LYS A 258 -5.87 6.85 -23.14
N ASN A 259 -6.29 5.60 -23.39
CA ASN A 259 -5.77 4.75 -24.47
C ASN A 259 -6.87 4.18 -25.39
N GLN A 260 -8.06 4.77 -25.40
CA GLN A 260 -9.17 4.32 -26.25
C GLN A 260 -8.78 4.22 -27.72
N TYR A 261 -7.91 5.12 -28.20
CA TYR A 261 -7.39 5.11 -29.58
C TYR A 261 -6.50 3.89 -29.90
N ARG A 262 -5.85 3.29 -28.90
CA ARG A 262 -5.02 2.08 -29.05
C ARG A 262 -5.81 0.80 -28.83
N CYS A 263 -6.98 0.87 -28.20
CA CYS A 263 -7.87 -0.26 -28.05
C CYS A 263 -9.34 0.15 -28.18
N ALA A 264 -9.76 0.44 -29.40
CA ALA A 264 -11.10 0.98 -29.69
C ALA A 264 -12.24 0.06 -29.22
N ASN A 265 -12.02 -1.27 -29.28
CA ASN A 265 -13.00 -2.27 -28.87
C ASN A 265 -12.79 -2.77 -27.44
N CYS A 266 -11.86 -2.17 -26.68
CA CYS A 266 -11.67 -2.57 -25.29
C CYS A 266 -12.86 -2.14 -24.42
N THR A 267 -13.18 -2.96 -23.45
CA THR A 267 -14.16 -2.63 -22.41
C THR A 267 -13.61 -3.03 -21.04
N THR A 268 -14.06 -2.34 -19.98
CA THR A 268 -13.69 -2.68 -18.61
C THR A 268 -14.94 -3.05 -17.82
N LYS A 269 -14.88 -4.09 -16.99
CA LYS A 269 -15.90 -4.39 -15.99
C LYS A 269 -15.29 -4.59 -14.61
N ILE A 270 -15.99 -4.13 -13.58
CA ILE A 270 -15.69 -4.47 -12.19
C ILE A 270 -16.13 -5.92 -11.96
N MET A 271 -15.38 -6.66 -11.16
CA MET A 271 -15.71 -8.02 -10.76
C MET A 271 -15.31 -8.30 -9.31
N GLY A 272 -15.81 -9.41 -8.78
CA GLY A 272 -15.46 -9.87 -7.44
C GLY A 272 -15.92 -8.95 -6.30
N ILE A 273 -15.39 -9.22 -5.12
CA ILE A 273 -15.64 -8.44 -3.91
C ILE A 273 -14.58 -7.35 -3.81
N PRO A 274 -14.94 -6.09 -3.48
CA PRO A 274 -13.96 -5.07 -3.15
C PRO A 274 -12.97 -5.55 -2.09
N PHE A 275 -11.71 -5.14 -2.24
CA PHE A 275 -10.67 -5.41 -1.26
C PHE A 275 -10.16 -4.10 -0.68
N SER A 276 -9.66 -4.16 0.54
CA SER A 276 -9.03 -3.02 1.19
C SER A 276 -7.53 -3.02 0.96
N TYR A 277 -6.94 -1.83 0.91
CA TYR A 277 -5.49 -1.65 0.91
C TYR A 277 -5.03 -0.82 2.11
N SER A 278 -3.78 -1.01 2.49
CA SER A 278 -3.16 -0.39 3.65
C SER A 278 -1.68 -0.10 3.39
N SER A 279 -1.11 0.77 4.21
CA SER A 279 0.33 0.95 4.31
C SER A 279 0.90 -0.09 5.27
N PHE A 280 2.22 -0.28 5.24
CA PHE A 280 2.84 -1.10 6.27
C PHE A 280 4.22 -0.59 6.68
N VAL A 281 4.65 -1.07 7.84
CA VAL A 281 6.02 -0.97 8.34
C VAL A 281 6.59 -2.39 8.53
N THR A 282 7.88 -2.50 8.81
CA THR A 282 8.48 -3.81 9.12
C THR A 282 7.82 -4.46 10.34
N LYS A 283 7.74 -5.79 10.35
CA LYS A 283 7.27 -6.57 11.51
C LYS A 283 8.37 -6.81 12.55
N ASN A 284 9.59 -6.36 12.28
CA ASN A 284 10.72 -6.43 13.21
C ASN A 284 10.56 -5.38 14.33
N ILE A 285 9.52 -5.53 15.13
CA ILE A 285 9.13 -4.59 16.18
C ILE A 285 9.70 -5.07 17.52
N ILE A 286 10.60 -4.29 18.10
CA ILE A 286 11.08 -4.49 19.45
C ILE A 286 10.02 -3.90 20.38
N LYS A 287 9.32 -4.77 21.11
CA LYS A 287 8.50 -4.34 22.24
C LYS A 287 9.40 -3.62 23.22
N SER A 288 9.11 -2.36 23.51
CA SER A 288 9.69 -1.68 24.67
C SER A 288 9.50 -2.65 25.83
N ALA A 289 10.60 -3.15 26.41
CA ALA A 289 10.48 -3.93 27.62
C ALA A 289 9.74 -3.01 28.57
N SER A 290 8.49 -3.34 28.91
CA SER A 290 7.85 -2.74 30.05
C SER A 290 8.82 -3.05 31.17
N SER A 291 9.66 -2.09 31.54
CA SER A 291 10.31 -2.11 32.83
C SER A 291 9.15 -1.91 33.78
N THR A 292 8.39 -2.98 34.01
CA THR A 292 7.63 -3.15 35.20
C THR A 292 8.72 -3.13 36.26
N ILE A 293 9.04 -1.92 36.73
CA ILE A 293 9.66 -1.76 38.03
C ILE A 293 8.62 -2.39 38.93
N VAL A 294 8.75 -3.69 39.16
CA VAL A 294 8.10 -4.36 40.27
C VAL A 294 8.76 -3.70 41.45
N MET A 295 8.25 -2.54 41.86
CA MET A 295 8.56 -1.95 43.13
C MET A 295 8.13 -3.01 44.11
N ASN A 296 9.11 -3.80 44.56
CA ASN A 296 8.87 -4.82 45.54
C ASN A 296 8.43 -4.06 46.78
N LEU A 297 7.10 -4.03 47.01
CA LEU A 297 6.49 -3.24 48.08
C LEU A 297 7.14 -3.60 49.43
N ALA A 298 7.62 -4.84 49.58
CA ALA A 298 8.40 -5.28 50.73
C ALA A 298 9.71 -4.50 50.90
N VAL A 299 10.45 -4.18 49.82
CA VAL A 299 11.70 -3.39 49.90
C VAL A 299 11.40 -1.94 50.28
N VAL A 300 10.35 -1.34 49.72
CA VAL A 300 9.92 0.02 50.09
C VAL A 300 9.45 0.07 51.56
N LEU A 301 8.68 -0.94 52.00
CA LEU A 301 8.22 -1.06 53.38
C LEU A 301 9.36 -1.32 54.37
N ILE A 302 10.34 -2.17 54.03
CA ILE A 302 11.54 -2.40 54.85
C ILE A 302 12.37 -1.12 54.96
N SER A 303 12.51 -0.35 53.88
CA SER A 303 13.23 0.92 53.88
C SER A 303 12.55 1.96 54.79
N LEU A 304 11.22 2.02 54.75
CA LEU A 304 10.42 2.89 55.64
C LEU A 304 10.51 2.43 57.11
N LEU A 305 10.51 1.13 57.37
CA LEU A 305 10.64 0.58 58.73
C LEU A 305 12.03 0.82 59.32
N VAL A 306 13.10 0.66 58.54
CA VAL A 306 14.47 0.99 58.99
C VAL A 306 14.59 2.49 59.26
N GLY A 307 14.00 3.35 58.42
CA GLY A 307 13.94 4.79 58.68
C GLY A 307 13.23 5.15 59.98
N LEU A 308 12.15 4.45 60.34
CA LEU A 308 11.39 4.67 61.57
C LEU A 308 12.08 4.16 62.85
N VAL A 309 12.97 3.16 62.74
CA VAL A 309 13.72 2.61 63.89
C VAL A 309 15.00 3.42 64.18
N CYS A 310 15.48 4.20 63.20
CA CYS A 310 16.68 5.02 63.34
C CYS A 310 16.42 6.47 63.83
N PHE A 311 15.18 6.81 64.19
CA PHE A 311 14.79 8.05 64.89
C PHE A 311 14.27 7.73 66.29
#